data_AF-D4LTP9-F1
#
_entry.id   AF-D4LTP9-F1
#
_cell.length_a   1.000
_cell.length_b   1.000
_cell.length_c   1.000
_cell.angle_alpha   90.00
_cell.angle_beta   90.00
_cell.angle_gamma   90.00
#
_symmetry.space_group_name_H-M   'P 1'
#
loop_
_entity.id
_entity.type
_entity.pdbx_description
1 polymer ?
#
loop_
_entity_poly.entity_id
_entity_poly.type
_entity_poly.pdbx_seq_one_letter_code
_entity_poly.pdbx_strand_id
1 'polypeptide(L)'
;MKYKLKDIFDLQMGKTPSRNHTEYWNTKEHKWISIADLTKTGKYISETKECLSDCAIDDSGIKVIPANTVVMSFKLSIGKTAITVEDMYSNEAIMAFHDKHVAEILPEYIYYMFKYKNWDEGSNKAVMGKTLNKATLSEVEIDICSLEEQREIVKVLDKMMTVLGSRETELSLLDDLIKARFVEMFGDVIHNSKDWPIYTFSEITSSRLGKMLDAKKQTGKRRYPYLANTNVKWFRFELENLNQMDFDEAERVEFELKDGDLLVCEGGEIGRCAVWHNELQPCFFKRHFTGYDVIERLFYQII
;
A
#
# COMPACT_ATOMS: atom_id res chain seq x y z
N MET A 1 17.45 -20.78 24.17
CA MET A 1 18.60 -21.43 23.53
C MET A 1 18.65 -21.04 22.06
N LYS A 2 19.84 -20.92 21.47
CA LYS A 2 20.01 -20.62 20.04
C LYS A 2 20.03 -21.89 19.22
N TYR A 3 19.27 -21.90 18.13
CA TYR A 3 19.23 -23.00 17.17
C TYR A 3 19.34 -22.46 15.76
N LYS A 4 19.93 -23.22 14.84
CA LYS A 4 19.78 -22.94 13.40
C LYS A 4 18.47 -23.53 12.90
N LEU A 5 17.84 -22.90 11.92
CA LEU A 5 16.57 -23.39 11.35
C LEU A 5 16.67 -24.85 10.88
N LYS A 6 17.79 -25.27 10.28
CA LYS A 6 18.00 -26.67 9.86
C LYS A 6 18.02 -27.68 11.01
N ASP A 7 18.37 -27.25 12.21
CA ASP A 7 18.52 -28.15 13.37
C ASP A 7 17.16 -28.47 13.98
N ILE A 8 16.19 -27.57 13.84
CA ILE A 8 14.85 -27.68 14.44
C ILE A 8 13.73 -27.89 13.42
N PHE A 9 13.95 -27.57 12.14
CA PHE A 9 12.95 -27.73 11.09
C PHE A 9 13.46 -28.55 9.90
N ASP A 10 12.57 -29.36 9.32
CA ASP A 10 12.70 -29.87 7.97
C ASP A 10 12.08 -28.88 6.97
N LEU A 11 12.95 -28.28 6.15
CA LEU A 11 12.56 -27.25 5.19
C LEU A 11 12.04 -27.89 3.89
N GLN A 12 10.73 -27.81 3.69
CA GLN A 12 10.03 -28.30 2.51
C GLN A 12 9.69 -27.15 1.56
N MET A 13 10.17 -27.24 0.32
CA MET A 13 9.72 -26.35 -0.74
C MET A 13 8.47 -26.90 -1.40
N GLY A 14 7.54 -26.01 -1.74
CA GLY A 14 6.40 -26.36 -2.58
C GLY A 14 6.79 -26.61 -4.04
N LYS A 15 5.76 -26.84 -4.87
CA LYS A 15 5.89 -27.08 -6.31
C LYS A 15 4.71 -26.46 -7.05
N THR A 16 4.94 -26.03 -8.29
CA THR A 16 3.86 -25.66 -9.21
C THR A 16 3.66 -26.81 -10.20
N PRO A 17 2.53 -27.54 -10.14
CA PRO A 17 2.15 -28.48 -11.20
C PRO A 17 2.09 -27.80 -12.57
N SER A 18 2.11 -28.58 -13.65
CA SER A 18 2.10 -28.00 -14.99
C SER A 18 0.85 -27.13 -15.20
N ARG A 19 1.06 -25.88 -15.63
CA ARG A 19 -0.01 -24.92 -15.94
C ARG A 19 -0.71 -25.24 -17.28
N ASN A 20 -0.14 -26.13 -18.08
CA ASN A 20 -0.72 -26.55 -19.35
C ASN A 20 -1.84 -27.58 -19.20
N HIS A 21 -1.89 -28.27 -18.06
CA HIS A 21 -2.94 -29.23 -17.71
C HIS A 21 -4.02 -28.52 -16.91
N THR A 22 -5.05 -28.03 -17.58
CA THR A 22 -6.15 -27.30 -16.93
C THR A 22 -6.89 -28.14 -15.88
N GLU A 23 -6.92 -29.45 -16.07
CA GLU A 23 -7.48 -30.45 -15.15
C GLU A 23 -6.74 -30.55 -13.81
N TYR A 24 -5.54 -29.97 -13.70
CA TYR A 24 -4.80 -29.90 -12.44
C TYR A 24 -5.30 -28.79 -11.52
N TRP A 25 -6.05 -27.83 -12.05
CA TRP A 25 -6.37 -26.57 -11.38
C TRP A 25 -7.88 -26.36 -11.29
N ASN A 26 -8.28 -25.47 -10.38
CA ASN A 26 -9.67 -25.05 -10.18
C ASN A 26 -10.62 -26.16 -9.69
N THR A 27 -10.08 -27.14 -8.96
CA THR A 27 -10.92 -28.03 -8.14
C THR A 27 -11.36 -27.32 -6.85
N LYS A 28 -12.08 -28.02 -5.99
CA LYS A 28 -12.34 -27.59 -4.61
C LYS A 28 -11.75 -28.55 -3.58
N GLU A 29 -10.78 -29.35 -4.00
CA GLU A 29 -10.23 -30.47 -3.22
C GLU A 29 -9.07 -29.99 -2.35
N HIS A 30 -7.93 -29.65 -2.96
CA HIS A 30 -6.69 -29.41 -2.23
C HIS A 30 -6.20 -27.98 -2.37
N LYS A 31 -6.17 -27.21 -1.29
CA LYS A 31 -5.77 -25.79 -1.34
C LYS A 31 -4.31 -25.61 -1.69
N TRP A 32 -4.03 -24.67 -2.60
CA TRP A 32 -2.68 -24.38 -3.09
C TRP A 32 -2.29 -22.93 -2.85
N ILE A 33 -1.30 -22.74 -1.98
CA ILE A 33 -0.89 -21.44 -1.48
C ILE A 33 0.07 -20.76 -2.47
N SER A 34 -0.29 -19.55 -2.87
CA SER A 34 0.59 -18.61 -3.58
C SER A 34 1.06 -17.47 -2.67
N ILE A 35 2.06 -16.70 -3.13
CA ILE A 35 2.54 -15.50 -2.41
C ILE A 35 1.42 -14.46 -2.29
N ALA A 36 0.53 -14.38 -3.28
CA ALA A 36 -0.60 -13.45 -3.25
C ALA A 36 -1.57 -13.79 -2.11
N ASP A 37 -1.80 -15.09 -1.87
CA ASP A 37 -2.64 -15.54 -0.75
C ASP A 37 -2.01 -15.18 0.59
N LEU A 38 -0.70 -15.42 0.76
CA LEU A 38 0.05 -15.01 1.96
C LEU A 38 0.09 -13.49 2.19
N THR A 39 -0.08 -12.70 1.13
CA THR A 39 -0.10 -11.23 1.24
C THR A 39 -1.46 -10.70 1.71
N LYS A 40 -2.55 -11.41 1.38
CA LYS A 40 -3.91 -11.03 1.76
C LYS A 40 -4.33 -11.63 3.10
N THR A 41 -3.71 -12.74 3.49
CA THR A 41 -4.08 -13.46 4.70
C THR A 41 -3.40 -12.90 5.95
N GLY A 42 -4.01 -13.17 7.10
CA GLY A 42 -3.49 -12.77 8.39
C GLY A 42 -2.50 -13.80 8.97
N LYS A 43 -2.78 -14.23 10.20
CA LYS A 43 -1.97 -15.21 10.92
C LYS A 43 -2.17 -16.63 10.42
N TYR A 44 -3.42 -16.97 10.12
CA TYR A 44 -3.82 -18.30 9.68
C TYR A 44 -4.29 -18.24 8.22
N ILE A 45 -3.79 -19.15 7.39
CA ILE A 45 -4.24 -19.29 6.02
C ILE A 45 -5.26 -20.41 5.91
N SER A 46 -6.48 -20.04 5.56
CA SER A 46 -7.59 -20.95 5.32
C SER A 46 -8.09 -20.90 3.88
N GLU A 47 -7.94 -19.79 3.16
CA GLU A 47 -8.45 -19.64 1.80
C GLU A 47 -7.31 -19.42 0.82
N THR A 48 -7.41 -20.06 -0.35
CA THR A 48 -6.47 -19.90 -1.46
C THR A 48 -7.25 -19.60 -2.73
N LYS A 49 -6.66 -18.81 -3.64
CA LYS A 49 -7.28 -18.53 -4.94
C LYS A 49 -7.42 -19.78 -5.80
N GLU A 50 -6.45 -20.69 -5.71
CA GLU A 50 -6.35 -21.89 -6.55
C GLU A 50 -6.32 -23.14 -5.67
N CYS A 51 -6.82 -24.24 -6.22
CA CYS A 51 -6.77 -25.58 -5.64
C CYS A 51 -6.27 -26.57 -6.69
N LEU A 52 -5.71 -27.69 -6.21
CA LEU A 52 -5.20 -28.82 -6.98
C LEU A 52 -6.16 -30.00 -6.95
N SER A 53 -6.17 -30.77 -8.03
CA SER A 53 -6.77 -32.11 -8.09
C SER A 53 -5.84 -33.19 -7.54
N ASP A 54 -6.41 -34.36 -7.20
CA ASP A 54 -5.62 -35.56 -6.87
C ASP A 54 -4.59 -35.91 -7.95
N CYS A 55 -4.97 -35.87 -9.24
CA CYS A 55 -4.06 -36.20 -10.33
C CYS A 55 -2.88 -35.22 -10.45
N ALA A 56 -3.09 -33.94 -10.11
CA ALA A 56 -2.02 -32.96 -10.06
C ALA A 56 -1.00 -33.30 -8.96
N ILE A 57 -1.48 -33.81 -7.82
CA ILE A 57 -0.63 -34.19 -6.69
C ILE A 57 0.22 -35.40 -7.06
N ASP A 58 -0.41 -36.43 -7.61
CA ASP A 58 0.25 -37.68 -8.00
C ASP A 58 1.30 -37.46 -9.10
N ASP A 59 0.96 -36.73 -10.17
CA ASP A 59 1.86 -36.51 -11.31
C ASP A 59 2.99 -35.53 -10.97
N SER A 60 2.69 -34.48 -10.18
CA SER A 60 3.72 -33.53 -9.78
C SER A 60 4.59 -34.04 -8.64
N GLY A 61 4.14 -34.99 -7.83
CA GLY A 61 4.83 -35.43 -6.61
C GLY A 61 5.01 -34.28 -5.59
N ILE A 62 4.12 -33.27 -5.63
CA ILE A 62 4.10 -32.20 -4.65
C ILE A 62 3.78 -32.77 -3.26
N LYS A 63 4.53 -32.33 -2.26
CA LYS A 63 4.36 -32.82 -0.89
C LYS A 63 3.32 -32.00 -0.15
N VAL A 64 2.48 -32.70 0.62
CA VAL A 64 1.51 -32.08 1.52
C VAL A 64 2.24 -31.31 2.63
N ILE A 65 1.66 -30.18 3.01
CA ILE A 65 2.03 -29.37 4.16
C ILE A 65 0.92 -29.58 5.20
N PRO A 66 1.18 -30.28 6.30
CA PRO A 66 0.17 -30.54 7.32
C PRO A 66 -0.42 -29.28 7.91
N ALA A 67 -1.61 -29.40 8.50
CA ALA A 67 -2.17 -28.39 9.38
C ALA A 67 -1.18 -27.96 10.48
N ASN A 68 -1.36 -26.73 10.99
CA ASN A 68 -0.54 -26.15 12.07
C ASN A 68 0.96 -25.99 11.71
N THR A 69 1.27 -25.86 10.42
CA THR A 69 2.64 -25.67 9.92
C THR A 69 2.86 -24.20 9.56
N VAL A 70 4.00 -23.64 9.98
CA VAL A 70 4.40 -22.30 9.55
C VAL A 70 4.93 -22.36 8.13
N VAL A 71 4.42 -21.48 7.27
CA VAL A 71 4.87 -21.29 5.89
C VAL A 71 5.35 -19.87 5.67
N MET A 72 6.39 -19.68 4.85
CA MET A 72 6.94 -18.36 4.54
C MET A 72 7.36 -18.26 3.08
N SER A 73 7.04 -17.15 2.42
CA SER A 73 7.63 -16.81 1.13
C SER A 73 9.10 -16.46 1.27
N PHE A 74 9.95 -17.12 0.48
CA PHE A 74 11.40 -16.93 0.53
C PHE A 74 11.99 -16.46 -0.82
N LYS A 75 11.14 -16.35 -1.86
CA LYS A 75 11.44 -15.71 -3.14
C LYS A 75 10.44 -14.57 -3.42
N LEU A 76 10.87 -13.61 -4.25
CA LEU A 76 10.10 -12.45 -4.73
C LEU A 76 9.71 -11.47 -3.60
N SER A 77 8.72 -11.83 -2.79
CA SER A 77 8.24 -11.05 -1.64
C SER A 77 8.59 -11.79 -0.35
N ILE A 78 9.82 -11.64 0.12
CA ILE A 78 10.35 -12.40 1.27
C ILE A 78 9.60 -12.05 2.57
N GLY A 79 9.36 -13.06 3.41
CA GLY A 79 8.91 -12.88 4.79
C GLY A 79 7.39 -12.88 4.99
N LYS A 80 6.60 -13.03 3.92
CA LYS A 80 5.15 -13.23 4.07
C LYS A 80 4.93 -14.59 4.71
N THR A 81 4.37 -14.58 5.91
CA THR A 81 4.30 -15.76 6.79
C THR A 81 2.85 -16.02 7.17
N ALA A 82 2.46 -17.30 7.25
CA ALA A 82 1.16 -17.74 7.77
C ALA A 82 1.28 -19.13 8.42
N ILE A 83 0.22 -19.56 9.12
CA ILE A 83 0.07 -20.89 9.69
C ILE A 83 -1.06 -21.60 8.94
N THR A 84 -0.82 -22.82 8.46
CA THR A 84 -1.85 -23.63 7.78
C THR A 84 -2.93 -24.07 8.77
N VAL A 85 -4.21 -23.92 8.42
CA VAL A 85 -5.33 -24.41 9.27
C VAL A 85 -5.68 -25.88 9.02
N GLU A 86 -5.33 -26.38 7.84
CA GLU A 86 -5.58 -27.73 7.36
C GLU A 86 -4.42 -28.17 6.46
N ASP A 87 -4.49 -29.40 5.95
CA ASP A 87 -3.49 -29.90 5.01
C ASP A 87 -3.58 -29.12 3.69
N MET A 88 -2.46 -28.56 3.26
CA MET A 88 -2.37 -27.67 2.10
C MET A 88 -1.13 -27.97 1.26
N TYR A 89 -1.05 -27.33 0.11
CA TYR A 89 0.10 -27.36 -0.78
C TYR A 89 0.56 -25.93 -1.06
N SER A 90 1.78 -25.75 -1.57
CA SER A 90 2.28 -24.40 -1.91
C SER A 90 3.11 -24.38 -3.18
N ASN A 91 3.34 -23.19 -3.71
CA ASN A 91 4.28 -22.98 -4.81
C ASN A 91 5.76 -23.11 -4.39
N GLU A 92 6.68 -23.13 -5.35
CA GLU A 92 8.14 -23.27 -5.13
C GLU A 92 8.83 -22.02 -4.57
N ALA A 93 8.08 -20.95 -4.33
CA ALA A 93 8.55 -19.73 -3.71
C ALA A 93 8.20 -19.65 -2.21
N ILE A 94 7.50 -20.66 -1.70
CA ILE A 94 7.11 -20.79 -0.30
C ILE A 94 7.85 -21.98 0.32
N MET A 95 8.33 -21.77 1.54
CA MET A 95 8.97 -22.77 2.38
C MET A 95 8.01 -23.13 3.53
N ALA A 96 7.77 -24.42 3.72
CA ALA A 96 7.14 -24.97 4.92
C ALA A 96 8.21 -25.42 5.92
N PHE A 97 7.99 -25.11 7.19
CA PHE A 97 8.89 -25.39 8.30
C PHE A 97 8.29 -26.51 9.16
N HIS A 98 8.60 -27.76 8.82
CA HIS A 98 8.10 -28.92 9.56
C HIS A 98 8.93 -29.10 10.84
N ASP A 99 8.27 -29.06 11.99
CA ASP A 99 8.94 -29.19 13.28
C ASP A 99 9.56 -30.60 13.43
N LYS A 100 10.86 -30.64 13.76
CA LYS A 100 11.58 -31.89 14.10
C LYS A 100 11.36 -32.33 15.54
N HIS A 101 10.66 -31.51 16.32
CA HIS A 101 10.43 -31.70 17.76
C HIS A 101 11.73 -31.79 18.57
N VAL A 102 12.76 -31.06 18.13
CA VAL A 102 14.05 -30.94 18.84
C VAL A 102 13.93 -30.01 20.06
N ALA A 103 12.97 -29.09 20.02
CA ALA A 103 12.57 -28.24 21.14
C ALA A 103 11.05 -28.09 21.12
N GLU A 104 10.43 -27.77 22.26
CA GLU A 104 9.01 -27.45 22.31
C GLU A 104 8.76 -26.07 21.70
N ILE A 105 7.96 -26.02 20.64
CA ILE A 105 7.76 -24.81 19.82
C ILE A 105 6.26 -24.60 19.57
N LEU A 106 5.78 -23.38 19.80
CA LEU A 106 4.47 -22.94 19.35
C LEU A 106 4.55 -22.35 17.93
N PRO A 107 3.73 -22.81 16.97
CA PRO A 107 3.69 -22.25 15.62
C PRO A 107 3.41 -20.75 15.60
N GLU A 108 2.58 -20.24 16.52
CA GLU A 108 2.30 -18.81 16.68
C GLU A 108 3.53 -17.99 17.06
N TYR A 109 4.40 -18.56 17.91
CA TYR A 109 5.64 -17.91 18.30
C TYR A 109 6.58 -17.77 17.10
N ILE A 110 6.71 -18.85 16.31
CA ILE A 110 7.52 -18.85 15.08
C ILE A 110 6.92 -17.93 14.02
N TYR A 111 5.60 -17.90 13.87
CA TYR A 111 4.90 -16.97 12.99
C TYR A 111 5.29 -15.53 13.30
N TYR A 112 5.21 -15.12 14.57
CA TYR A 112 5.55 -13.76 14.96
C TYR A 112 7.03 -13.44 14.76
N MET A 113 7.89 -14.38 15.12
CA MET A 113 9.32 -14.25 14.91
C MET A 113 9.64 -14.05 13.43
N PHE A 114 9.06 -14.85 12.54
CA PHE A 114 9.34 -14.77 11.10
C PHE A 114 8.71 -13.54 10.47
N LYS A 115 7.47 -13.18 10.85
CA LYS A 115 6.76 -12.02 10.31
C LYS A 115 7.51 -10.71 10.54
N TYR A 116 8.17 -10.57 11.69
CA TYR A 116 8.85 -9.33 12.08
C TYR A 116 10.38 -9.38 12.03
N LYS A 117 10.97 -10.54 11.70
CA LYS A 117 12.41 -10.64 11.45
C LYS A 117 12.75 -9.89 10.16
N ASN A 118 13.85 -9.13 10.20
CA ASN A 118 14.42 -8.55 8.99
C ASN A 118 15.12 -9.64 8.18
N TRP A 119 14.46 -10.12 7.12
CA TRP A 119 15.01 -11.13 6.21
C TRP A 119 15.90 -10.55 5.11
N ASP A 120 16.08 -9.22 5.06
CA ASP A 120 16.94 -8.59 4.06
C ASP A 120 18.42 -8.86 4.32
N GLU A 121 18.81 -8.98 5.60
CA GLU A 121 20.16 -9.36 6.01
C GLU A 121 20.45 -10.81 5.59
N GLY A 122 21.23 -10.98 4.51
CA GLY A 122 21.55 -12.27 3.90
C GLY A 122 20.74 -12.61 2.64
N SER A 123 19.83 -11.74 2.20
CA SER A 123 19.13 -11.88 0.91
C SER A 123 20.02 -11.45 -0.26
N ASN A 124 19.96 -12.19 -1.37
CA ASN A 124 20.62 -11.79 -2.62
C ASN A 124 19.63 -11.00 -3.50
N LYS A 125 20.09 -9.90 -4.11
CA LYS A 125 19.35 -9.22 -5.17
C LYS A 125 19.41 -10.08 -6.44
N ALA A 126 18.30 -10.69 -6.83
CA ALA A 126 18.15 -11.38 -8.11
C ALA A 126 17.42 -10.48 -9.13
N VAL A 127 17.51 -10.84 -10.42
CA VAL A 127 16.91 -10.10 -11.55
C VAL A 127 15.39 -9.89 -11.37
N MET A 128 14.71 -10.81 -10.67
CA MET A 128 13.26 -10.78 -10.42
C MET A 128 12.87 -10.35 -8.98
N GLY A 129 13.80 -9.82 -8.19
CA GLY A 129 13.57 -9.41 -6.81
C GLY A 129 14.53 -10.04 -5.81
N LYS A 130 14.35 -9.78 -4.51
CA LYS A 130 15.17 -10.40 -3.47
C LYS A 130 14.80 -11.88 -3.33
N THR A 131 15.82 -12.72 -3.17
CA THR A 131 15.62 -14.16 -2.92
C THR A 131 16.57 -14.62 -1.83
N LEU A 132 16.03 -15.37 -0.86
CA LEU A 132 16.83 -16.20 0.03
C LEU A 132 17.00 -17.56 -0.63
N ASN A 133 18.21 -18.10 -0.65
CA ASN A 133 18.38 -19.49 -1.06
C ASN A 133 18.15 -20.41 0.15
N LYS A 134 17.83 -21.69 -0.11
CA LYS A 134 17.56 -22.67 0.95
C LYS A 134 18.76 -22.84 1.89
N ALA A 135 19.99 -22.77 1.39
CA ALA A 135 21.21 -22.96 2.17
C ALA A 135 21.39 -21.83 3.20
N THR A 136 21.23 -20.58 2.79
CA THR A 136 21.27 -19.41 3.67
C THR A 136 20.14 -19.46 4.68
N LEU A 137 18.90 -19.77 4.25
CA LEU A 137 17.76 -19.88 5.16
C LEU A 137 17.99 -20.95 6.23
N SER A 138 18.54 -22.10 5.85
CA SER A 138 18.86 -23.23 6.75
C SER A 138 19.82 -22.86 7.88
N GLU A 139 20.76 -21.93 7.63
CA GLU A 139 21.78 -21.51 8.59
C GLU A 139 21.35 -20.36 9.51
N VAL A 140 20.15 -19.79 9.30
CA VAL A 140 19.64 -18.70 10.13
C VAL A 140 19.48 -19.17 11.57
N GLU A 141 20.03 -18.39 12.50
CA GLU A 141 19.89 -18.63 13.94
C GLU A 141 18.63 -17.96 14.49
N ILE A 142 17.94 -18.68 15.38
CA ILE A 142 16.79 -18.21 16.14
C ILE A 142 16.89 -18.59 17.62
N ASP A 143 16.29 -17.76 18.46
CA ASP A 143 16.22 -17.96 19.91
C ASP A 143 14.88 -18.60 20.29
N ILE A 144 14.94 -19.80 20.85
CA ILE A 144 13.77 -20.51 21.40
C ILE A 144 13.82 -20.42 22.93
N CYS A 145 12.81 -19.78 23.51
CA CYS A 145 12.60 -19.68 24.95
C CYS A 145 11.69 -20.82 25.46
N SER A 146 11.41 -20.85 26.77
CA SER A 146 10.54 -21.88 27.35
C SER A 146 9.11 -21.79 26.79
N LEU A 147 8.37 -22.90 26.82
CA LEU A 147 6.99 -22.92 26.31
C LEU A 147 6.08 -21.90 27.01
N GLU A 148 6.27 -21.67 28.31
CA GLU A 148 5.54 -20.66 29.08
C GLU A 148 5.84 -19.24 28.59
N GLU A 149 7.11 -18.92 28.39
CA GLU A 149 7.53 -17.61 27.83
C GLU A 149 7.00 -17.41 26.41
N GLN A 150 7.03 -18.45 25.57
CA GLN A 150 6.45 -18.40 24.23
C GLN A 150 4.95 -18.05 24.28
N ARG A 151 4.18 -18.66 25.20
CA ARG A 151 2.75 -18.36 25.37
C ARG A 151 2.50 -16.92 25.78
N GLU A 152 3.28 -16.39 26.73
CA GLU A 152 3.12 -15.00 27.16
C GLU A 152 3.50 -14.01 26.05
N ILE A 153 4.56 -14.29 25.29
CA ILE A 153 4.93 -13.48 24.11
C ILE A 153 3.81 -13.48 23.08
N VAL A 154 3.30 -14.65 22.70
CA VAL A 154 2.21 -14.80 21.73
C VAL A 154 0.97 -14.04 22.18
N LYS A 155 0.58 -14.17 23.45
CA LYS A 155 -0.57 -13.47 24.04
C LYS A 155 -0.45 -11.95 23.95
N VAL A 156 0.72 -11.40 24.26
CA VAL A 156 0.96 -9.95 24.16
C VAL A 156 0.86 -9.49 22.69
N LEU A 157 1.49 -10.22 21.77
CA LEU A 157 1.50 -9.87 20.35
C LEU A 157 0.12 -10.03 19.70
N ASP A 158 -0.65 -11.06 20.05
CA ASP A 158 -2.03 -11.25 19.59
C ASP A 158 -2.93 -10.09 20.05
N LYS A 159 -2.77 -9.64 21.30
CA LYS A 159 -3.50 -8.47 21.82
C LYS A 159 -3.15 -7.20 21.03
N MET A 160 -1.88 -6.98 20.74
CA MET A 160 -1.44 -5.82 19.93
C MET A 160 -2.00 -5.88 18.51
N MET A 161 -1.92 -7.05 17.85
CA MET A 161 -2.46 -7.24 16.50
C MET A 161 -3.97 -7.01 16.44
N THR A 162 -4.71 -7.45 17.46
CA THR A 162 -6.16 -7.23 17.57
C THR A 162 -6.50 -5.74 17.63
N VAL A 163 -5.75 -4.97 18.42
CA VAL A 163 -5.92 -3.52 18.53
C VAL A 163 -5.62 -2.85 17.19
N LEU A 164 -4.51 -3.22 16.53
CA LEU A 164 -4.16 -2.68 15.21
C LEU A 164 -5.26 -2.94 14.17
N GLY A 165 -5.73 -4.18 14.05
CA GLY A 165 -6.80 -4.52 13.10
C GLY A 165 -8.12 -3.79 13.40
N SER A 166 -8.43 -3.57 14.68
CA SER A 166 -9.61 -2.78 15.07
C SER A 166 -9.49 -1.32 14.63
N ARG A 167 -8.30 -0.72 14.72
CA ARG A 167 -8.05 0.67 14.27
C ARG A 167 -8.10 0.81 12.75
N GLU A 168 -7.55 -0.16 12.01
CA GLU A 168 -7.67 -0.18 10.54
C GLU A 168 -9.13 -0.27 10.10
N THR A 169 -9.93 -1.07 10.79
CA THR A 169 -11.38 -1.18 10.53
C THR A 169 -12.10 0.13 10.86
N GLU A 170 -11.79 0.76 12.00
CA GLU A 170 -12.35 2.06 12.40
C GLU A 170 -12.07 3.14 11.34
N LEU A 171 -10.84 3.22 10.84
CA LEU A 171 -10.46 4.15 9.76
C LEU A 171 -11.28 3.92 8.49
N SER A 172 -11.42 2.66 8.05
CA SER A 172 -12.22 2.35 6.86
C SER A 172 -13.69 2.73 7.03
N LEU A 173 -14.27 2.53 8.21
CA LEU A 173 -15.67 2.89 8.48
C LEU A 173 -15.87 4.42 8.52
N LEU A 174 -14.87 5.17 8.99
CA LEU A 174 -14.92 6.64 8.94
C LEU A 174 -14.87 7.15 7.49
N ASP A 175 -14.07 6.54 6.62
CA ASP A 175 -14.04 6.88 5.20
C ASP A 175 -15.39 6.62 4.52
N ASP A 176 -16.02 5.49 4.84
CA ASP A 176 -17.35 5.18 4.31
C ASP A 176 -18.44 6.08 4.90
N LEU A 177 -18.30 6.50 6.16
CA LEU A 177 -19.20 7.48 6.77
C LEU A 177 -19.10 8.84 6.07
N ILE A 178 -17.89 9.29 5.68
CA ILE A 178 -17.72 10.53 4.91
C ILE A 178 -18.46 10.43 3.58
N LYS A 179 -18.33 9.31 2.84
CA LYS A 179 -19.06 9.09 1.59
C LYS A 179 -20.58 9.09 1.81
N ALA A 180 -21.06 8.43 2.85
CA ALA A 180 -22.47 8.37 3.18
C ALA A 180 -23.04 9.77 3.53
N ARG A 181 -22.31 10.56 4.33
CA ARG A 181 -22.69 11.95 4.64
C ARG A 181 -22.69 12.84 3.41
N PHE A 182 -21.74 12.66 2.50
CA PHE A 182 -21.73 13.38 1.23
C PHE A 182 -23.01 13.10 0.42
N VAL A 183 -23.40 11.83 0.28
CA VAL A 183 -24.66 11.45 -0.40
C VAL A 183 -25.90 11.96 0.32
N GLU A 184 -25.92 11.98 1.65
CA GLU A 184 -27.03 12.55 2.43
C GLU A 184 -27.20 14.06 2.18
N MET A 185 -26.08 14.79 2.21
CA MET A 185 -26.03 16.25 2.08
C MET A 185 -26.27 16.73 0.64
N PHE A 186 -25.62 16.10 -0.35
CA PHE A 186 -25.61 16.55 -1.75
C PHE A 186 -26.45 15.67 -2.69
N GLY A 187 -26.96 14.52 -2.22
CA GLY A 187 -27.69 13.57 -3.04
C GLY A 187 -26.77 12.65 -3.86
N ASP A 188 -27.38 11.90 -4.76
CA ASP A 188 -26.65 11.16 -5.79
C ASP A 188 -26.24 12.15 -6.88
N VAL A 189 -24.94 12.41 -6.99
CA VAL A 189 -24.39 13.37 -7.96
C VAL A 189 -24.57 12.96 -9.42
N ILE A 190 -24.80 11.67 -9.71
CA ILE A 190 -25.02 11.17 -11.08
C ILE A 190 -26.47 11.42 -11.50
N HIS A 191 -27.42 11.14 -10.61
CA HIS A 191 -28.85 11.25 -10.90
C HIS A 191 -29.46 12.58 -10.43
N ASN A 192 -28.67 13.43 -9.75
CA ASN A 192 -29.11 14.65 -9.10
C ASN A 192 -30.37 14.43 -8.24
N SER A 193 -30.35 13.45 -7.34
CA SER A 193 -31.56 12.99 -6.63
C SER A 193 -32.21 14.04 -5.70
N LYS A 194 -31.55 15.17 -5.48
CA LYS A 194 -32.07 16.31 -4.73
C LYS A 194 -32.63 17.42 -5.63
N ASP A 195 -32.61 17.23 -6.95
CA ASP A 195 -33.04 18.19 -7.97
C ASP A 195 -32.38 19.56 -7.82
N TRP A 196 -31.08 19.59 -7.51
CA TRP A 196 -30.34 20.85 -7.37
C TRP A 196 -30.23 21.52 -8.74
N PRO A 197 -30.27 22.87 -8.79
CA PRO A 197 -30.00 23.60 -10.03
C PRO A 197 -28.65 23.17 -10.62
N ILE A 198 -28.66 22.78 -11.89
CA ILE A 198 -27.45 22.33 -12.59
C ILE A 198 -26.90 23.53 -13.35
N TYR A 199 -25.64 23.86 -13.06
CA TYR A 199 -24.89 24.86 -13.78
C TYR A 199 -23.67 24.20 -14.42
N THR A 200 -23.26 24.70 -15.58
CA THR A 200 -21.93 24.43 -16.10
C THR A 200 -20.91 25.16 -15.23
N PHE A 201 -19.73 24.56 -15.08
CA PHE A 201 -18.71 25.10 -14.19
C PHE A 201 -18.31 26.55 -14.54
N SER A 202 -18.32 26.90 -15.84
CA SER A 202 -18.05 28.24 -16.36
C SER A 202 -19.13 29.28 -16.03
N GLU A 203 -20.34 28.87 -15.64
CA GLU A 203 -21.41 29.79 -15.23
C GLU A 203 -21.22 30.28 -13.80
N ILE A 204 -20.61 29.47 -12.94
CA ILE A 204 -20.47 29.74 -11.50
C ILE A 204 -19.03 30.03 -11.08
N THR A 205 -18.07 29.71 -11.94
CA THR A 205 -16.66 30.00 -11.73
C THR A 205 -16.04 30.63 -12.97
N SER A 206 -15.10 31.55 -12.73
CA SER A 206 -14.08 31.84 -13.73
C SER A 206 -12.85 31.01 -13.40
N SER A 207 -12.16 30.53 -14.43
CA SER A 207 -10.95 29.76 -14.25
C SER A 207 -9.76 30.36 -14.98
N ARG A 208 -8.56 30.17 -14.44
CA ARG A 208 -7.33 30.66 -15.06
C ARG A 208 -6.14 29.77 -14.74
N LEU A 209 -5.30 29.58 -15.75
CA LEU A 209 -4.02 28.91 -15.62
C LEU A 209 -2.95 29.86 -15.11
N GLY A 210 -2.04 29.36 -14.28
CA GLY A 210 -0.95 30.17 -13.73
C GLY A 210 0.02 30.73 -14.77
N LYS A 211 0.92 31.61 -14.32
CA LYS A 211 1.96 32.19 -15.18
C LYS A 211 2.96 31.12 -15.58
N MET A 212 3.34 31.08 -16.86
CA MET A 212 4.44 30.22 -17.32
C MET A 212 5.79 30.87 -17.00
N LEU A 213 6.71 30.10 -16.43
CA LEU A 213 8.07 30.58 -16.18
C LEU A 213 8.86 30.64 -17.49
N ASP A 214 9.19 31.84 -17.95
CA ASP A 214 10.12 32.09 -19.04
C ASP A 214 11.44 32.64 -18.49
N ALA A 215 12.49 31.82 -18.54
CA ALA A 215 13.81 32.15 -18.01
C ALA A 215 14.44 33.37 -18.69
N LYS A 216 14.14 33.62 -19.97
CA LYS A 216 14.74 34.73 -20.74
C LYS A 216 14.16 36.09 -20.35
N LYS A 217 12.95 36.10 -19.79
CA LYS A 217 12.25 37.32 -19.35
C LYS A 217 12.49 37.66 -17.86
N GLN A 218 13.29 36.86 -17.15
CA GLN A 218 13.62 37.11 -15.76
C GLN A 218 14.66 38.24 -15.67
N THR A 219 14.24 39.38 -15.15
CA THR A 219 15.06 40.55 -14.86
C THR A 219 15.63 40.55 -13.44
N GLY A 220 15.01 39.79 -12.54
CA GLY A 220 15.34 39.72 -11.12
C GLY A 220 14.89 40.93 -10.29
N LYS A 221 14.25 41.94 -10.91
CA LYS A 221 13.88 43.20 -10.25
C LYS A 221 12.52 43.14 -9.54
N ARG A 222 11.66 42.18 -9.86
CA ARG A 222 10.26 42.12 -9.36
C ARG A 222 9.90 40.69 -8.97
N ARG A 223 10.77 40.05 -8.18
CA ARG A 223 10.61 38.65 -7.78
C ARG A 223 9.57 38.50 -6.68
N TYR A 224 8.59 37.64 -6.93
CA TYR A 224 7.57 37.29 -5.97
C TYR A 224 7.46 35.77 -5.82
N PRO A 225 7.07 35.27 -4.63
CA PRO A 225 6.88 33.85 -4.40
C PRO A 225 5.68 33.33 -5.20
N TYR A 226 5.78 32.09 -5.68
CA TYR A 226 4.67 31.43 -6.36
C TYR A 226 4.49 29.97 -5.92
N LEU A 227 3.26 29.48 -5.99
CA LEU A 227 2.91 28.08 -5.81
C LEU A 227 3.11 27.31 -7.13
N ALA A 228 3.90 26.24 -7.05
CA ALA A 228 3.91 25.18 -8.04
C ALA A 228 3.00 24.02 -7.60
N ASN A 229 2.74 23.07 -8.48
CA ASN A 229 1.91 21.89 -8.15
C ASN A 229 2.41 21.14 -6.90
N THR A 230 3.73 21.07 -6.70
CA THR A 230 4.32 20.45 -5.51
C THR A 230 3.87 21.11 -4.21
N ASN A 231 3.54 22.40 -4.23
CA ASN A 231 3.12 23.18 -3.07
C ASN A 231 1.65 23.01 -2.72
N VAL A 232 0.81 22.53 -3.64
CA VAL A 232 -0.63 22.31 -3.40
C VAL A 232 -0.83 20.88 -2.92
N LYS A 233 -1.28 20.68 -1.69
CA LYS A 233 -1.65 19.37 -1.13
C LYS A 233 -3.16 19.30 -0.94
N TRP A 234 -3.67 18.11 -0.65
CA TRP A 234 -5.06 17.95 -0.22
C TRP A 234 -5.34 18.86 0.98
N PHE A 235 -6.22 19.84 0.77
CA PHE A 235 -6.75 20.77 1.78
C PHE A 235 -5.72 21.70 2.45
N ARG A 236 -4.48 21.81 1.93
CA ARG A 236 -3.46 22.72 2.48
C ARG A 236 -2.38 23.10 1.47
N PHE A 237 -1.57 24.10 1.82
CA PHE A 237 -0.39 24.51 1.06
C PHE A 237 0.92 24.29 1.82
N GLU A 238 1.96 23.90 1.08
CA GLU A 238 3.35 23.88 1.56
C GLU A 238 4.07 25.16 1.12
N LEU A 239 4.27 26.06 2.08
CA LEU A 239 4.75 27.43 1.85
C LEU A 239 6.24 27.63 2.20
N GLU A 240 6.92 26.56 2.62
CA GLU A 240 8.34 26.63 2.91
C GLU A 240 9.15 26.69 1.60
N ASN A 241 10.14 27.58 1.56
CA ASN A 241 11.09 27.71 0.44
C ASN A 241 10.43 27.89 -0.94
N LEU A 242 9.37 28.71 -1.01
CA LEU A 242 8.69 28.98 -2.27
C LEU A 242 9.66 29.54 -3.32
N ASN A 243 9.57 28.97 -4.52
CA ASN A 243 10.25 29.50 -5.68
C ASN A 243 9.73 30.90 -6.00
N GLN A 244 10.58 31.72 -6.59
CA GLN A 244 10.22 33.08 -6.97
C GLN A 244 10.44 33.30 -8.46
N MET A 245 9.57 34.12 -9.08
CA MET A 245 9.74 34.60 -10.44
C MET A 245 9.31 36.05 -10.55
N ASP A 246 9.73 36.73 -11.61
CA ASP A 246 9.31 38.10 -11.86
C ASP A 246 7.84 38.17 -12.25
N PHE A 247 7.11 39.16 -11.73
CA PHE A 247 5.78 39.56 -12.20
C PHE A 247 5.76 41.06 -12.47
N ASP A 248 5.29 41.48 -13.65
CA ASP A 248 5.01 42.88 -13.93
C ASP A 248 3.67 43.35 -13.33
N GLU A 249 3.35 44.64 -13.44
CA GLU A 249 2.14 45.20 -12.82
C GLU A 249 0.84 44.59 -13.35
N ALA A 250 0.77 44.28 -14.65
CA ALA A 250 -0.41 43.66 -15.25
C ALA A 250 -0.55 42.20 -14.81
N GLU A 251 0.56 41.46 -14.82
CA GLU A 251 0.61 40.07 -14.37
C GLU A 251 0.30 39.95 -12.87
N ARG A 252 0.67 40.95 -12.06
CA ARG A 252 0.34 40.94 -10.64
C ARG A 252 -1.17 40.97 -10.40
N VAL A 253 -1.89 41.84 -11.11
CA VAL A 253 -3.35 41.92 -11.01
C VAL A 253 -4.01 40.60 -11.42
N GLU A 254 -3.40 39.90 -12.38
CA GLU A 254 -3.95 38.69 -12.98
C GLU A 254 -3.69 37.41 -12.16
N PHE A 255 -2.49 37.28 -11.58
CA PHE A 255 -2.03 36.03 -10.97
C PHE A 255 -1.92 36.06 -9.45
N GLU A 256 -2.14 37.21 -8.80
CA GLU A 256 -2.09 37.30 -7.33
C GLU A 256 -3.26 36.53 -6.70
N LEU A 257 -2.93 35.59 -5.82
CA LEU A 257 -3.91 34.81 -5.07
C LEU A 257 -4.65 35.70 -4.08
N LYS A 258 -5.96 35.47 -3.99
CA LYS A 258 -6.90 36.17 -3.12
C LYS A 258 -7.57 35.15 -2.22
N ASP A 259 -8.03 35.64 -1.08
CA ASP A 259 -8.84 34.86 -0.15
C ASP A 259 -10.00 34.18 -0.87
N GLY A 260 -10.22 32.90 -0.58
CA GLY A 260 -11.31 32.11 -1.15
C GLY A 260 -11.02 31.51 -2.53
N ASP A 261 -9.84 31.75 -3.11
CA ASP A 261 -9.45 31.07 -4.35
C ASP A 261 -9.32 29.57 -4.12
N LEU A 262 -9.95 28.76 -4.97
CA LEU A 262 -9.71 27.33 -5.00
C LEU A 262 -8.62 27.02 -6.03
N LEU A 263 -7.52 26.41 -5.59
CA LEU A 263 -6.47 25.93 -6.48
C LEU A 263 -6.62 24.43 -6.67
N VAL A 264 -6.66 23.98 -7.92
CA VAL A 264 -6.81 22.57 -8.29
C VAL A 264 -5.66 22.13 -9.18
N CYS A 265 -5.07 20.98 -8.85
CA CYS A 265 -4.01 20.37 -9.67
C CYS A 265 -4.61 19.48 -10.77
N GLU A 266 -4.39 19.83 -12.04
CA GLU A 266 -4.80 19.00 -13.19
C GLU A 266 -3.70 18.00 -13.61
N GLY A 267 -2.61 17.90 -12.86
CA GLY A 267 -1.54 16.95 -13.17
C GLY A 267 -0.76 16.47 -11.95
N GLY A 268 0.06 15.44 -12.16
CA GLY A 268 0.81 14.74 -11.13
C GLY A 268 -0.17 13.82 -10.43
N GLU A 269 -0.56 14.19 -9.21
CA GLU A 269 -1.76 13.66 -8.57
C GLU A 269 -2.96 14.59 -8.87
N ILE A 270 -3.76 14.17 -9.85
CA ILE A 270 -4.94 14.90 -10.34
C ILE A 270 -5.97 15.06 -9.22
N GLY A 271 -6.56 16.25 -9.12
CA GLY A 271 -7.67 16.55 -8.22
C GLY A 271 -7.25 17.11 -6.87
N ARG A 272 -5.95 17.11 -6.52
CA ARG A 272 -5.45 17.80 -5.32
C ARG A 272 -5.92 19.24 -5.34
N CYS A 273 -6.58 19.66 -4.28
CA CYS A 273 -7.08 21.02 -4.19
C CYS A 273 -7.06 21.56 -2.76
N ALA A 274 -6.98 22.88 -2.66
CA ALA A 274 -7.05 23.61 -1.40
C ALA A 274 -7.59 25.02 -1.65
N VAL A 275 -8.28 25.57 -0.66
CA VAL A 275 -8.78 26.95 -0.69
C VAL A 275 -7.73 27.85 -0.07
N TRP A 276 -7.32 28.89 -0.79
CA TRP A 276 -6.38 29.90 -0.33
C TRP A 276 -7.02 30.82 0.70
N HIS A 277 -6.37 30.98 1.84
CA HIS A 277 -6.83 31.81 2.96
C HIS A 277 -5.80 32.88 3.34
N ASN A 278 -5.18 33.49 2.33
CA ASN A 278 -4.17 34.55 2.48
C ASN A 278 -3.01 34.17 3.41
N GLU A 279 -2.62 32.90 3.42
CA GLU A 279 -1.53 32.39 4.26
C GLU A 279 -0.20 33.09 3.95
N LEU A 280 -0.06 33.64 2.74
CA LEU A 280 1.05 34.49 2.33
C LEU A 280 0.58 35.57 1.34
N GLN A 281 1.00 36.83 1.53
CA GLN A 281 0.75 37.87 0.53
C GLN A 281 1.98 38.78 0.31
N PRO A 282 2.29 39.16 -0.94
CA PRO A 282 1.65 38.68 -2.18
C PRO A 282 2.16 37.27 -2.55
N CYS A 283 1.26 36.41 -3.03
CA CYS A 283 1.62 35.07 -3.52
C CYS A 283 0.93 34.81 -4.86
N PHE A 284 1.62 34.12 -5.75
CA PHE A 284 1.18 33.88 -7.13
C PHE A 284 1.13 32.38 -7.44
N PHE A 285 0.68 31.98 -8.62
CA PHE A 285 0.64 30.57 -9.02
C PHE A 285 1.20 30.37 -10.44
N LYS A 286 1.86 29.22 -10.64
CA LYS A 286 2.58 28.89 -11.87
C LYS A 286 1.87 27.81 -12.69
N ARG A 287 1.97 27.93 -14.01
CA ARG A 287 1.67 26.85 -14.97
C ARG A 287 2.94 26.10 -15.40
N HIS A 288 2.85 24.79 -15.57
CA HIS A 288 3.91 23.95 -16.17
C HIS A 288 3.56 23.51 -17.61
N PHE A 289 4.56 23.35 -18.48
CA PHE A 289 4.36 23.11 -19.94
C PHE A 289 4.31 21.62 -20.31
N THR A 290 4.88 20.72 -19.51
CA THR A 290 4.91 19.27 -19.81
C THR A 290 3.80 18.52 -19.06
N GLY A 291 2.59 18.58 -19.60
CA GLY A 291 1.53 17.54 -19.55
C GLY A 291 0.95 17.09 -18.21
N TYR A 292 1.54 17.43 -17.07
CA TYR A 292 1.17 16.80 -15.80
C TYR A 292 1.36 17.72 -14.60
N ASP A 293 1.34 19.05 -14.71
CA ASP A 293 1.30 19.91 -13.53
C ASP A 293 0.63 21.24 -13.86
N VAL A 294 -0.70 21.29 -13.77
CA VAL A 294 -1.47 22.51 -14.03
C VAL A 294 -2.17 22.92 -12.75
N ILE A 295 -2.03 24.18 -12.35
CA ILE A 295 -2.84 24.75 -11.28
C ILE A 295 -3.88 25.64 -11.95
N GLU A 296 -5.14 25.27 -11.77
CA GLU A 296 -6.28 26.08 -12.14
C GLU A 296 -6.77 26.82 -10.89
N ARG A 297 -6.86 28.15 -10.98
CA ARG A 297 -7.49 28.98 -9.96
C ARG A 297 -8.96 29.14 -10.32
N LEU A 298 -9.84 28.82 -9.39
CA LEU A 298 -11.28 28.98 -9.51
C LEU A 298 -11.76 30.08 -8.59
N PHE A 299 -12.54 30.99 -9.15
CA PHE A 299 -13.22 32.03 -8.41
C PHE A 299 -14.65 31.58 -8.11
N TYR A 300 -15.05 31.54 -6.85
CA TYR A 300 -16.47 31.41 -6.50
C TYR A 300 -17.13 32.78 -6.54
N GLN A 301 -18.10 32.98 -7.44
CA GLN A 301 -19.11 34.00 -7.24
C GLN A 301 -20.25 33.36 -6.44
N ILE A 302 -20.31 33.65 -5.14
CA ILE A 302 -21.56 33.41 -4.40
C ILE A 302 -22.57 34.40 -4.99
N ILE A 303 -23.59 33.89 -5.67
CA ILE A 303 -24.80 34.65 -6.02
C ILE A 303 -25.69 34.69 -4.77
#